data_AF-C4XNW7-F1
#
_entry.id   AF-C4XNW7-F1
#
_cell.length_a   1.000
_cell.length_b   1.000
_cell.length_c   1.000
_cell.angle_alpha   90.00
_cell.angle_beta   90.00
_cell.angle_gamma   90.00
#
_symmetry.space_group_name_H-M   'P 1'
#
loop_
_entity.id
_entity.type
_entity.pdbx_description
1 polymer ?
#
loop_
_entity_poly.entity_id
_entity_poly.type
_entity_poly.pdbx_seq_one_letter_code
_entity_poly.pdbx_strand_id
1 'polypeptide(L)'
;MTPRRPNPAGPVPRARGDRAAPCPGDHPTSAARAAGAANRRLSGDAMPLCRRFLTALLLLGLLAARPLPAAADTEQVFAHLFVVPTALADGSSALAAAAALEAWLAETYGGFTRLGAGVGGWKNETGQVETEANAVYLTTAPRDVSKDIAARLAGDFGVRVPYVLVLPAGAFTAPKGR
;
A
#
# COMPACT_ATOMS: atom_id res chain seq x y z
N MET A 1 15.72 -41.49 22.99
CA MET A 1 16.72 -41.65 21.91
C MET A 1 16.53 -40.51 20.93
N THR A 2 17.48 -39.60 20.90
CA THR A 2 17.39 -38.29 20.23
C THR A 2 18.52 -38.21 19.20
N PRO A 3 18.28 -37.95 17.91
CA PRO A 3 19.37 -37.75 16.98
C PRO A 3 19.78 -36.26 16.92
N ARG A 4 21.06 -36.02 17.23
CA ARG A 4 21.78 -34.76 17.05
C ARG A 4 21.91 -34.43 15.56
N ARG A 5 21.66 -33.18 15.17
CA ARG A 5 22.12 -32.61 13.88
C ARG A 5 23.53 -32.02 14.03
N PRO A 6 24.40 -32.12 13.01
CA PRO A 6 25.63 -31.34 12.95
C PRO A 6 25.44 -30.01 12.19
N ASN A 7 26.06 -28.96 12.74
CA ASN A 7 26.63 -27.77 12.10
C ASN A 7 28.15 -27.81 12.49
N PRO A 8 29.15 -27.10 11.92
CA PRO A 8 29.14 -25.95 11.00
C PRO A 8 30.31 -25.89 9.97
N ALA A 9 30.31 -24.84 9.12
CA ALA A 9 31.45 -24.16 8.44
C ALA A 9 30.93 -23.59 7.11
N GLY A 10 31.24 -22.39 6.61
CA GLY A 10 32.22 -21.36 6.93
C GLY A 10 32.05 -20.22 5.89
N PRO A 11 32.90 -19.18 5.91
CA PRO A 11 32.60 -17.84 5.37
C PRO A 11 33.10 -17.61 3.92
N VAL A 12 32.49 -16.65 3.21
CA VAL A 12 32.98 -16.13 1.90
C VAL A 12 32.57 -14.62 1.76
N PRO A 13 33.18 -13.79 0.88
CA PRO A 13 34.12 -12.75 1.27
C PRO A 13 33.69 -11.31 0.88
N ARG A 14 34.46 -10.33 1.38
CA ARG A 14 34.43 -8.90 0.99
C ARG A 14 34.85 -8.71 -0.47
N ALA A 15 34.13 -7.85 -1.20
CA ALA A 15 34.60 -7.23 -2.43
C ALA A 15 34.99 -5.76 -2.18
N ARG A 16 36.14 -5.37 -2.74
CA ARG A 16 36.82 -4.08 -2.66
C ARG A 16 37.12 -3.64 -4.09
N GLY A 17 37.04 -2.35 -4.35
CA GLY A 17 37.60 -1.66 -5.53
C GLY A 17 36.53 -1.03 -6.41
N ASP A 18 36.78 0.03 -7.16
CA ASP A 18 37.84 1.04 -7.16
C ASP A 18 37.43 2.07 -8.24
N ARG A 19 37.77 3.36 -8.05
CA ARG A 19 38.05 4.40 -9.07
C ARG A 19 37.04 4.73 -10.19
N ALA A 20 36.71 6.02 -10.33
CA ALA A 20 37.24 6.89 -11.42
C ALA A 20 36.72 8.34 -11.33
N ALA A 21 37.58 9.29 -11.71
CA ALA A 21 37.41 10.74 -11.74
C ALA A 21 36.53 11.24 -12.91
N PRO A 22 36.20 12.55 -13.00
CA PRO A 22 37.06 13.43 -13.82
C PRO A 22 37.20 14.90 -13.35
N CYS A 23 38.38 15.48 -13.62
CA CYS A 23 38.60 16.91 -13.96
C CYS A 23 38.87 16.97 -15.49
N PRO A 24 38.54 18.04 -16.23
CA PRO A 24 39.28 19.32 -16.27
C PRO A 24 38.31 20.53 -16.39
N GLY A 25 38.63 21.82 -16.37
CA GLY A 25 39.83 22.62 -16.60
C GLY A 25 39.38 23.93 -17.29
N ASP A 26 39.99 25.05 -16.88
CA ASP A 26 40.24 26.27 -17.64
C ASP A 26 39.20 27.43 -17.71
N HIS A 27 39.48 28.45 -16.90
CA HIS A 27 39.32 29.88 -17.22
C HIS A 27 40.43 30.33 -18.21
N PRO A 28 40.21 31.36 -19.04
CA PRO A 28 40.66 32.73 -18.69
C PRO A 28 39.71 33.85 -19.21
N THR A 29 39.42 34.91 -18.45
CA THR A 29 40.14 36.20 -18.27
C THR A 29 39.92 37.24 -19.37
N SER A 30 39.47 38.45 -18.95
CA SER A 30 39.80 39.81 -19.46
C SER A 30 38.52 40.67 -19.59
N ALA A 31 38.20 41.62 -18.71
CA ALA A 31 38.85 42.88 -18.32
C ALA A 31 38.72 44.04 -19.35
N ALA A 32 37.84 45.01 -19.03
CA ALA A 32 37.90 46.44 -19.39
C ALA A 32 36.66 47.11 -18.73
N ARG A 33 36.71 47.77 -17.57
CA ARG A 33 37.39 49.00 -17.12
C ARG A 33 36.83 50.30 -17.75
N ALA A 34 36.42 51.19 -16.83
CA ALA A 34 36.23 52.64 -16.96
C ALA A 34 34.92 53.10 -17.66
N ALA A 35 34.23 54.16 -17.27
CA ALA A 35 34.28 55.11 -16.15
C ALA A 35 33.04 56.01 -16.30
N GLY A 36 32.68 56.77 -15.26
CA GLY A 36 32.00 58.04 -15.46
C GLY A 36 30.57 58.15 -14.93
N ALA A 37 30.49 58.63 -13.69
CA ALA A 37 29.59 59.68 -13.21
C ALA A 37 28.20 59.84 -13.85
N ALA A 38 27.16 59.75 -13.02
CA ALA A 38 26.25 60.89 -12.86
C ALA A 38 25.31 60.68 -11.67
N ASN A 39 25.50 61.57 -10.70
CA ASN A 39 24.60 61.89 -9.61
C ASN A 39 23.22 62.24 -10.18
N ARG A 40 22.16 61.53 -9.80
CA ARG A 40 20.81 62.10 -9.80
C ARG A 40 19.97 61.47 -8.70
N ARG A 41 19.92 62.20 -7.58
CA ARG A 41 18.89 62.09 -6.56
C ARG A 41 17.53 62.16 -7.25
N LEU A 42 16.76 61.08 -7.19
CA LEU A 42 15.32 61.13 -7.35
C LEU A 42 14.72 60.87 -5.98
N SER A 43 14.49 61.98 -5.27
CA SER A 43 13.39 62.06 -4.31
C SER A 43 12.12 61.62 -5.03
N GLY A 44 11.44 60.64 -4.44
CA GLY A 44 10.21 60.08 -4.95
C GLY A 44 9.54 59.27 -3.85
N ASP A 45 9.34 59.92 -2.71
CA ASP A 45 8.41 59.47 -1.65
C ASP A 45 7.00 59.43 -2.23
N ALA A 46 6.67 58.35 -2.93
CA ALA A 46 5.31 58.02 -3.33
C ALA A 46 5.20 56.56 -3.78
N MET A 47 5.66 55.58 -2.99
CA MET A 47 5.35 54.18 -3.30
C MET A 47 5.25 53.17 -2.13
N PRO A 48 4.73 53.50 -0.93
CA PRO A 48 4.40 52.45 0.04
C PRO A 48 3.06 51.76 -0.26
N LEU A 49 2.13 52.39 -0.98
CA LEU A 49 0.80 51.82 -1.24
C LEU A 49 0.79 50.74 -2.33
N CYS A 50 1.39 50.98 -3.49
CA CYS A 50 1.35 50.05 -4.62
C CYS A 50 2.01 48.69 -4.29
N ARG A 51 3.12 48.73 -3.53
CA ARG A 51 3.81 47.52 -3.07
C ARG A 51 2.98 46.73 -2.07
N ARG A 52 2.26 47.39 -1.15
CA ARG A 52 1.36 46.72 -0.18
C ARG A 52 0.14 46.08 -0.85
N PHE A 53 -0.40 46.72 -1.90
CA PHE A 53 -1.50 46.16 -2.68
C PHE A 53 -1.09 44.90 -3.44
N LEU A 54 0.10 44.87 -4.03
CA LEU A 54 0.64 43.69 -4.70
C LEU A 54 0.87 42.52 -3.72
N THR A 55 1.42 42.78 -2.53
CA THR A 55 1.58 41.72 -1.53
C THR A 55 0.23 41.20 -1.02
N ALA A 56 -0.76 42.08 -0.83
CA ALA A 56 -2.10 41.69 -0.41
C ALA A 56 -2.81 40.84 -1.48
N LEU A 57 -2.68 41.21 -2.76
CA LEU A 57 -3.20 40.42 -3.89
C LEU A 57 -2.51 39.06 -4.02
N LEU A 58 -1.18 39.00 -3.83
CA LEU A 58 -0.44 37.76 -3.88
C LEU A 58 -0.81 36.83 -2.72
N LEU A 59 -0.97 37.38 -1.52
CA LEU A 59 -1.46 36.64 -0.35
C LEU A 59 -2.91 36.17 -0.56
N LEU A 60 -3.78 37.02 -1.12
CA LEU A 60 -5.16 36.65 -1.42
C LEU A 60 -5.23 35.54 -2.49
N GLY A 61 -4.35 35.58 -3.50
CA GLY A 61 -4.21 34.52 -4.50
C GLY A 61 -3.71 33.21 -3.88
N LEU A 62 -2.75 33.27 -2.95
CA LEU A 62 -2.27 32.10 -2.18
C LEU A 62 -3.35 31.53 -1.25
N LEU A 63 -4.21 32.37 -0.67
CA LEU A 63 -5.35 31.96 0.14
C LEU A 63 -6.51 31.39 -0.71
N ALA A 64 -6.66 31.85 -1.96
CA ALA A 64 -7.63 31.33 -2.92
C ALA A 64 -7.16 30.03 -3.59
N ALA A 65 -5.84 29.80 -3.67
CA ALA A 65 -5.23 28.54 -4.11
C ALA A 65 -5.26 27.47 -3.01
N ARG A 66 -6.32 27.43 -2.19
CA ARG A 66 -6.54 26.29 -1.31
C ARG A 66 -6.79 25.07 -2.19
N PRO A 67 -6.00 23.99 -2.07
CA PRO A 67 -6.29 22.77 -2.79
C PRO A 67 -7.72 22.37 -2.40
N LEU A 68 -8.60 22.33 -3.40
CA LEU A 68 -9.91 21.73 -3.23
C LEU A 68 -9.63 20.34 -2.63
N PRO A 69 -10.22 19.96 -1.48
CA PRO A 69 -10.06 18.60 -1.00
C PRO A 69 -10.44 17.71 -2.17
N ALA A 70 -9.49 16.88 -2.63
CA ALA A 70 -9.78 15.90 -3.66
C ALA A 70 -11.03 15.18 -3.20
N ALA A 71 -12.10 15.27 -3.99
CA ALA A 71 -13.28 14.47 -3.72
C ALA A 71 -12.76 13.04 -3.72
N ALA A 72 -12.65 12.44 -2.53
CA ALA A 72 -12.44 11.02 -2.42
C ALA A 72 -13.68 10.45 -3.08
N ASP A 73 -13.53 10.02 -4.33
CA ASP A 73 -14.54 9.24 -5.02
C ASP A 73 -14.69 8.01 -4.13
N THR A 74 -15.67 8.04 -3.24
CA THR A 74 -15.99 6.95 -2.33
C THR A 74 -16.65 5.87 -3.17
N GLU A 75 -15.87 5.27 -4.06
CA GLU A 75 -16.23 4.00 -4.66
C GLU A 75 -16.41 3.04 -3.49
N GLN A 76 -17.59 2.43 -3.42
CA GLN A 76 -17.94 1.57 -2.31
C GLN A 76 -17.03 0.34 -2.32
N VAL A 77 -16.00 0.33 -1.49
CA VAL A 77 -15.10 -0.81 -1.35
C VAL A 77 -15.70 -1.81 -0.37
N PHE A 78 -15.65 -3.09 -0.72
CA PHE A 78 -16.00 -4.21 0.15
C PHE A 78 -14.73 -4.95 0.51
N ALA A 79 -14.53 -5.18 1.81
CA ALA A 79 -13.48 -6.06 2.32
C ALA A 79 -14.08 -7.44 2.57
N HIS A 80 -13.44 -8.47 2.02
CA HIS A 80 -13.84 -9.86 2.14
C HIS A 80 -12.78 -10.62 2.94
N LEU A 81 -13.14 -11.01 4.16
CA LEU A 81 -12.31 -11.84 5.04
C LEU A 81 -12.82 -13.27 4.97
N PHE A 82 -11.96 -14.23 4.65
CA PHE A 82 -12.35 -15.63 4.53
C PHE A 82 -11.21 -16.55 4.97
N VAL A 83 -11.57 -17.81 5.19
CA VAL A 83 -10.65 -18.86 5.64
C VAL A 83 -10.55 -19.96 4.59
N VAL A 84 -9.36 -20.53 4.47
CA VAL A 84 -9.02 -21.58 3.51
C VAL A 84 -8.39 -22.74 4.26
N PRO A 85 -8.91 -23.98 4.13
CA PRO A 85 -8.29 -25.13 4.76
C PRO A 85 -6.84 -25.33 4.30
N THR A 86 -5.97 -25.75 5.21
CA THR A 86 -4.58 -26.11 4.88
C THR A 86 -4.44 -27.55 4.37
N ALA A 87 -5.46 -28.36 4.60
CA ALA A 87 -5.59 -29.72 4.11
C ALA A 87 -6.93 -29.90 3.39
N LEU A 88 -6.96 -30.76 2.38
CA LEU A 88 -8.18 -31.14 1.67
C LEU A 88 -8.96 -32.19 2.47
N ALA A 89 -10.19 -32.51 2.04
CA ALA A 89 -11.07 -33.47 2.71
C ALA A 89 -10.47 -34.88 2.82
N ASP A 90 -9.53 -35.24 1.95
CA ASP A 90 -8.79 -36.51 1.99
C ASP A 90 -7.54 -36.46 2.89
N GLY A 91 -7.29 -35.33 3.56
CA GLY A 91 -6.12 -35.07 4.40
C GLY A 91 -4.86 -34.67 3.64
N SER A 92 -4.89 -34.61 2.31
CA SER A 92 -3.76 -34.16 1.50
C SER A 92 -3.53 -32.64 1.63
N SER A 93 -2.36 -32.17 1.22
CA SER A 93 -2.02 -30.75 1.33
C SER A 93 -2.81 -29.89 0.33
N ALA A 94 -3.40 -28.80 0.81
CA ALA A 94 -4.11 -27.84 -0.03
C ALA A 94 -3.19 -26.80 -0.71
N LEU A 95 -1.86 -26.98 -0.66
CA LEU A 95 -0.89 -25.95 -1.10
C LEU A 95 -1.05 -25.54 -2.57
N ALA A 96 -1.27 -26.51 -3.46
CA ALA A 96 -1.47 -26.23 -4.89
C ALA A 96 -2.79 -25.48 -5.15
N ALA A 97 -3.88 -25.90 -4.48
CA ALA A 97 -5.17 -25.24 -4.56
C ALA A 97 -5.10 -23.81 -4.00
N ALA A 98 -4.39 -23.61 -2.89
CA ALA A 98 -4.13 -22.29 -2.32
C ALA A 98 -3.38 -21.39 -3.30
N ALA A 99 -2.33 -21.89 -3.96
CA ALA A 99 -1.61 -21.11 -4.97
C ALA A 99 -2.50 -20.72 -6.17
N ALA A 100 -3.39 -21.61 -6.61
CA ALA A 100 -4.35 -21.33 -7.68
C ALA A 100 -5.39 -20.28 -7.26
N LEU A 101 -5.90 -20.36 -6.03
CA LEU A 101 -6.79 -19.36 -5.45
C LEU A 101 -6.11 -17.99 -5.38
N GLU A 102 -4.87 -17.94 -4.90
CA GLU A 102 -4.06 -16.72 -4.79
C GLU A 102 -3.85 -16.04 -6.16
N ALA A 103 -3.51 -16.82 -7.19
CA ALA A 103 -3.40 -16.32 -8.56
C ALA A 103 -4.74 -15.75 -9.06
N TRP A 104 -5.84 -16.48 -8.86
CA TRP A 104 -7.18 -16.04 -9.24
C TRP A 104 -7.60 -14.73 -8.54
N LEU A 105 -7.33 -14.58 -7.25
CA LEU A 105 -7.62 -13.35 -6.50
C LEU A 105 -6.80 -12.16 -7.04
N ALA A 106 -5.52 -12.38 -7.33
CA ALA A 106 -4.65 -11.36 -7.89
C ALA A 106 -5.12 -10.91 -9.28
N GLU A 107 -5.48 -11.86 -10.15
CA GLU A 107 -5.97 -11.59 -11.51
C GLU A 107 -7.35 -10.93 -11.52
N THR A 108 -8.27 -11.38 -10.65
CA THR A 108 -9.68 -10.99 -10.71
C THR A 108 -9.97 -9.72 -9.90
N TYR A 109 -9.32 -9.56 -8.74
CA TYR A 109 -9.59 -8.47 -7.80
C TYR A 109 -8.39 -7.58 -7.53
N GLY A 110 -7.28 -7.79 -8.25
CA GLY A 110 -6.07 -6.99 -8.14
C GLY A 110 -5.19 -7.32 -6.93
N GLY A 111 -5.57 -8.30 -6.09
CA GLY A 111 -4.72 -8.78 -5.01
C GLY A 111 -5.45 -9.44 -3.84
N PHE A 112 -4.64 -9.88 -2.89
CA PHE A 112 -5.06 -10.40 -1.60
C PHE A 112 -3.97 -10.17 -0.56
N THR A 113 -4.33 -10.27 0.71
CA THR A 113 -3.40 -10.31 1.84
C THR A 113 -3.61 -11.60 2.61
N ARG A 114 -2.53 -12.35 2.83
CA ARG A 114 -2.53 -13.50 3.73
C ARG A 114 -2.30 -13.01 5.15
N LEU A 115 -3.29 -13.19 6.01
CA LEU A 115 -3.22 -12.72 7.41
C LEU A 115 -2.53 -13.72 8.34
N GLY A 116 -2.37 -14.97 7.90
CA GLY A 116 -1.60 -15.99 8.61
C GLY A 116 -2.38 -17.28 8.81
N ALA A 117 -1.85 -18.13 9.69
CA ALA A 117 -2.52 -19.35 10.10
C ALA A 117 -3.61 -19.06 11.14
N GLY A 118 -4.69 -19.82 11.08
CA GLY A 118 -5.78 -19.81 12.05
C GLY A 118 -6.21 -21.24 12.36
N VAL A 119 -6.88 -21.42 13.50
CA VAL A 119 -7.54 -22.68 13.84
C VAL A 119 -9.01 -22.36 14.07
N GLY A 120 -9.87 -22.95 13.24
CA GLY A 120 -11.31 -22.91 13.40
C GLY A 120 -11.81 -24.14 14.13
N GLY A 121 -13.05 -24.09 14.61
CA GLY A 121 -13.72 -25.29 15.09
C GLY A 121 -15.23 -25.22 14.90
N TRP A 122 -15.85 -26.37 14.67
CA TRP A 122 -17.28 -26.52 14.53
C TRP A 122 -17.76 -27.72 15.35
N LYS A 123 -19.06 -27.75 15.63
CA LYS A 123 -19.69 -28.94 16.19
C LYS A 123 -20.10 -29.85 15.05
N ASN A 124 -19.66 -31.10 15.09
CA ASN A 124 -20.13 -32.13 14.16
C ASN A 124 -21.53 -32.64 14.56
N GLU A 125 -22.06 -33.57 13.77
CA GLU A 125 -23.40 -34.14 13.97
C GLU A 125 -23.56 -34.89 15.31
N THR A 126 -22.45 -35.36 15.90
CA THR A 126 -22.44 -36.02 17.21
C THR A 126 -22.29 -35.03 18.38
N GLY A 127 -22.23 -33.73 18.08
CA GLY A 127 -22.08 -32.66 19.06
C GLY A 127 -20.65 -32.45 19.57
N GLN A 128 -19.67 -33.15 19.01
CA GLN A 128 -18.25 -33.00 19.34
C GLN A 128 -17.67 -31.79 18.60
N VAL A 129 -16.75 -31.09 19.27
CA VAL A 129 -16.02 -29.98 18.64
C VAL A 129 -14.84 -30.57 17.86
N GLU A 130 -14.88 -30.38 16.55
CA GLU A 130 -13.76 -30.63 15.65
C GLU A 130 -13.02 -29.33 15.40
N THR A 131 -11.70 -29.41 15.24
CA THR A 131 -10.85 -28.27 14.91
C THR A 131 -10.13 -28.50 13.60
N GLU A 132 -9.88 -27.41 12.88
CA GLU A 132 -9.23 -27.45 11.57
C GLU A 132 -8.23 -26.32 11.41
N ALA A 133 -7.06 -26.68 10.89
CA ALA A 133 -6.01 -25.73 10.55
C ALA A 133 -6.33 -25.03 9.22
N ASN A 134 -6.37 -23.71 9.28
CA ASN A 134 -6.80 -22.82 8.22
C ASN A 134 -5.75 -21.73 7.95
N ALA A 135 -5.78 -21.15 6.75
CA ALA A 135 -5.12 -19.91 6.42
C ALA A 135 -6.18 -18.81 6.25
N VAL A 136 -5.93 -17.63 6.80
CA VAL A 136 -6.87 -16.50 6.77
C VAL A 136 -6.44 -15.53 5.68
N TYR A 137 -7.41 -15.08 4.88
CA TYR A 137 -7.20 -14.19 3.74
C TYR A 137 -8.11 -12.97 3.81
N LEU A 138 -7.60 -11.88 3.26
CA LEU A 138 -8.33 -10.63 3.02
C LEU A 138 -8.19 -10.26 1.54
N THR A 139 -9.29 -9.91 0.89
CA THR A 139 -9.28 -9.23 -0.41
C THR A 139 -10.25 -8.05 -0.39
N THR A 140 -10.09 -7.12 -1.32
CA THR A 140 -10.98 -5.96 -1.47
C THR A 140 -11.48 -5.87 -2.89
N ALA A 141 -12.76 -5.57 -3.07
CA ALA A 141 -13.37 -5.43 -4.38
C ALA A 141 -14.36 -4.25 -4.40
N PRO A 142 -14.64 -3.65 -5.58
CA PRO A 142 -15.62 -2.56 -5.72
C PRO A 142 -17.08 -3.03 -5.60
N ARG A 143 -17.30 -4.34 -5.45
CA ARG A 143 -18.61 -4.97 -5.24
C ARG A 143 -18.49 -6.13 -4.26
N ASP A 144 -19.63 -6.58 -3.73
CA ASP A 144 -19.65 -7.83 -2.97
C ASP A 144 -19.40 -9.04 -3.88
N VAL A 145 -18.27 -9.72 -3.67
CA VAL A 145 -17.83 -10.93 -4.39
C VAL A 145 -17.85 -12.18 -3.51
N SER A 146 -18.57 -12.14 -2.38
CA SER A 146 -18.63 -13.26 -1.42
C SER A 146 -19.10 -14.57 -2.04
N LYS A 147 -20.04 -14.51 -2.99
CA LYS A 147 -20.54 -15.69 -3.71
C LYS A 147 -19.48 -16.32 -4.62
N ASP A 148 -18.70 -15.49 -5.31
CA ASP A 148 -17.63 -15.94 -6.21
C ASP A 148 -16.52 -16.63 -5.40
N ILE A 149 -16.14 -16.02 -4.27
CA ILE A 149 -15.18 -16.61 -3.33
C ILE A 149 -15.72 -17.92 -2.75
N ALA A 150 -16.96 -17.94 -2.25
CA ALA A 150 -17.56 -19.14 -1.67
C ALA A 150 -17.65 -20.30 -2.68
N ALA A 151 -18.03 -20.01 -3.93
CA ALA A 151 -18.07 -21.01 -5.00
C ALA A 151 -16.67 -21.60 -5.27
N ARG A 152 -15.63 -20.75 -5.27
CA ARG A 152 -14.25 -21.19 -5.44
C ARG A 152 -13.77 -22.06 -4.28
N LEU A 153 -14.10 -21.69 -3.04
CA LEU A 153 -13.76 -22.47 -1.85
C LEU A 153 -14.45 -23.85 -1.85
N ALA A 154 -15.72 -23.91 -2.26
CA ALA A 154 -16.43 -25.17 -2.40
C ALA A 154 -15.84 -26.05 -3.51
N GLY A 155 -15.48 -25.48 -4.66
CA GLY A 155 -14.95 -26.21 -5.80
C GLY A 155 -13.52 -26.71 -5.60
N ASP A 156 -12.62 -25.86 -5.12
CA ASP A 156 -11.18 -26.16 -5.07
C ASP A 156 -10.78 -26.88 -3.77
N PHE A 157 -11.52 -26.68 -2.68
CA PHE A 157 -11.16 -27.19 -1.35
C PHE A 157 -12.22 -28.14 -0.76
N GLY A 158 -13.36 -28.33 -1.43
CA GLY A 158 -14.43 -29.21 -0.96
C GLY A 158 -15.16 -28.70 0.30
N VAL A 159 -15.04 -27.40 0.60
CA VAL A 159 -15.66 -26.81 1.79
C VAL A 159 -17.18 -26.77 1.62
N ARG A 160 -17.93 -27.45 2.50
CA ARG A 160 -19.40 -27.50 2.45
C ARG A 160 -20.06 -26.17 2.77
N VAL A 161 -19.54 -25.46 3.78
CA VAL A 161 -20.07 -24.16 4.23
C VAL A 161 -18.91 -23.16 4.30
N PRO A 162 -18.55 -22.52 3.18
CA PRO A 162 -17.47 -21.55 3.16
C PRO A 162 -17.77 -20.35 4.07
N TYR A 163 -16.81 -20.00 4.92
CA TYR A 163 -16.92 -18.84 5.80
C TYR A 163 -16.31 -17.61 5.12
N VAL A 164 -17.17 -16.70 4.67
CA VAL A 164 -16.78 -15.42 4.03
C VAL A 164 -17.51 -14.29 4.74
N LEU A 165 -16.76 -13.44 5.42
CA LEU A 165 -17.24 -12.22 6.07
C LEU A 165 -17.07 -11.04 5.11
N VAL A 166 -18.15 -10.26 4.93
CA VAL A 166 -18.15 -9.07 4.07
C VAL A 166 -18.28 -7.83 4.94
N LEU A 167 -17.35 -6.88 4.78
CA LEU A 167 -17.37 -5.60 5.47
C LEU A 167 -17.40 -4.47 4.44
N PRO A 168 -18.49 -3.70 4.33
CA PRO A 168 -18.48 -2.51 3.50
C PRO A 168 -17.58 -1.45 4.15
N ALA A 169 -16.60 -0.91 3.43
CA ALA A 169 -15.62 0.03 3.98
C ALA A 169 -16.27 1.29 4.57
N GLY A 170 -17.44 1.69 4.05
CA GLY A 170 -18.26 2.77 4.60
C GLY A 170 -18.79 2.51 6.03
N ALA A 171 -18.87 1.26 6.48
CA ALA A 171 -19.36 0.93 7.83
C ALA A 171 -18.39 1.35 8.96
N PHE A 172 -17.13 1.65 8.64
CA PHE A 172 -16.15 2.15 9.61
C PHE A 172 -16.03 3.68 9.61
N THR A 173 -16.79 4.37 8.77
CA THR A 173 -16.85 5.84 8.82
C THR A 173 -17.75 6.24 9.99
N ALA A 174 -17.25 7.13 10.86
CA ALA A 174 -18.01 7.64 11.99
C ALA A 174 -19.36 8.18 11.51
N PRO A 175 -20.48 7.96 12.23
CA PRO A 175 -21.75 8.54 11.85
C PRO A 175 -21.57 10.04 11.74
N LYS A 176 -21.85 10.62 10.56
CA LYS A 176 -21.99 12.07 10.43
C LYS A 176 -23.10 12.46 11.42
N GLY A 177 -22.71 13.26 12.43
CA GLY A 177 -23.52 13.57 13.60
C GLY A 177 -24.98 13.87 13.25
N ARG A 178 -25.88 13.20 13.96
CA ARG A 178 -27.27 13.62 14.11
C ARG A 178 -27.35 14.70 15.17
#